data_AF-A0A955TTS8-F1
#
_entry.id   AF-A0A955TTS8-F1
#
_cell.length_a   1.000
_cell.length_b   1.000
_cell.length_c   1.000
_cell.angle_alpha   90.00
_cell.angle_beta   90.00
_cell.angle_gamma   90.00
#
_symmetry.space_group_name_H-M   'P 1'
#
loop_
_entity.id
_entity.type
_entity.pdbx_description
1 polymer ?
#
loop_
_entity_poly.entity_id
_entity_poly.type
_entity_poly.pdbx_seq_one_letter_code
_entity_poly.pdbx_strand_id
1 'polypeptide(L)'
;MRLEFERTRIDKIPQDRVLAELKRVAEARDFVEFGKRDFDATATGISASTVVRTYGSWSKAMKSLRSALQENGVTLKRRKRSPFTEERLFDELERIWRQVGHRPSRNEWEAAEPCISYNTYKRHFNGWVKACIAFIEHKMGAPIQADTDEVVIPDEATAVAIPKRSRSIPLRTRLDVMARDYFRCVLCGRSPATDVGVVLHLDHMTPFSKGGTHDLKNLRTLCADCNLGKSNRDDV
;
A
#
# COMPACT_ATOMS: atom_id res chain seq x y z
N MET A 1 39.45 -16.97 32.27
CA MET A 1 39.27 -18.01 31.24
C MET A 1 38.17 -17.54 30.30
N ARG A 2 38.52 -17.08 29.09
CA ARG A 2 37.55 -16.57 28.11
C ARG A 2 37.03 -17.77 27.33
N LEU A 3 35.78 -18.17 27.59
CA LEU A 3 35.14 -19.25 26.85
C LEU A 3 34.67 -18.68 25.51
N GLU A 4 35.37 -19.01 24.43
CA GLU A 4 34.92 -18.74 23.07
C GLU A 4 34.02 -19.88 22.62
N PHE A 5 32.75 -19.57 22.39
CA PHE A 5 31.77 -20.51 21.83
C PHE A 5 31.69 -20.31 20.31
N GLU A 6 32.33 -21.19 19.55
CA GLU A 6 32.05 -21.32 18.13
C GLU A 6 30.74 -22.09 17.93
N ARG A 7 29.67 -21.37 17.54
CA ARG A 7 28.43 -21.96 17.07
C ARG A 7 28.57 -22.39 15.61
N THR A 8 29.10 -23.57 15.36
CA THR A 8 28.99 -24.19 14.03
C THR A 8 27.53 -24.58 13.78
N ARG A 9 26.92 -24.07 12.70
CA ARG A 9 25.56 -24.50 12.28
C ARG A 9 25.64 -25.93 11.76
N ILE A 10 25.19 -26.88 12.57
CA ILE A 10 25.18 -28.32 12.25
C ILE A 10 24.18 -28.62 11.10
N ASP A 11 23.24 -27.71 10.79
CA ASP A 11 22.06 -28.04 9.98
C ASP A 11 21.98 -27.27 8.65
N LYS A 12 23.10 -26.80 8.09
CA LYS A 12 23.06 -26.18 6.75
C LYS A 12 22.83 -27.29 5.72
N ILE A 13 21.56 -27.53 5.41
CA ILE A 13 21.15 -28.44 4.33
C ILE A 13 21.92 -28.04 3.06
N PRO A 14 22.72 -28.95 2.49
CA PRO A 14 23.57 -28.62 1.37
C PRO A 14 22.74 -28.42 0.10
N GLN A 15 23.29 -27.62 -0.82
CA GLN A 15 22.53 -27.07 -1.96
C GLN A 15 22.09 -28.16 -2.95
N ASP A 16 22.87 -29.21 -3.08
CA ASP A 16 22.58 -30.44 -3.82
C ASP A 16 21.33 -31.15 -3.29
N ARG A 17 21.18 -31.29 -1.97
CA ARG A 17 19.98 -31.89 -1.35
C ARG A 17 18.73 -31.05 -1.63
N VAL A 18 18.87 -29.72 -1.58
CA VAL A 18 17.77 -28.81 -1.94
C VAL A 18 17.40 -28.96 -3.41
N LEU A 19 18.38 -29.08 -4.30
CA LEU A 19 18.14 -29.29 -5.73
C LEU A 19 17.48 -30.64 -6.02
N ALA A 20 17.90 -31.71 -5.34
CA ALA A 20 17.30 -33.03 -5.45
C ALA A 20 15.82 -33.02 -5.05
N GLU A 21 15.48 -32.33 -3.96
CA GLU A 21 14.07 -32.21 -3.54
C GLU A 21 13.25 -31.35 -4.52
N LEU A 22 13.83 -30.29 -5.08
CA LEU A 22 13.18 -29.51 -6.15
C LEU A 22 12.92 -30.35 -7.40
N LYS A 23 13.84 -31.26 -7.77
CA LYS A 23 13.66 -32.21 -8.89
C LYS A 23 12.53 -33.20 -8.58
N ARG A 24 12.51 -33.79 -7.39
CA ARG A 24 11.44 -34.71 -6.94
C ARG A 24 10.06 -34.07 -7.00
N VAL A 25 9.92 -32.82 -6.54
CA VAL A 25 8.64 -32.08 -6.61
C VAL A 25 8.27 -31.72 -8.06
N ALA A 26 9.25 -31.46 -8.93
CA ALA A 26 9.00 -31.25 -10.34
C ALA A 26 8.49 -32.52 -11.03
N GLU A 27 9.11 -33.67 -10.76
CA GLU A 27 8.68 -34.98 -11.26
C GLU A 27 7.26 -35.32 -10.82
N ALA A 28 6.95 -35.11 -9.54
CA ALA A 28 5.60 -35.31 -8.99
C ALA A 28 4.52 -34.41 -9.62
N ARG A 29 4.92 -33.40 -10.40
CA ARG A 29 4.03 -32.42 -11.05
C ARG A 29 4.20 -32.40 -12.57
N ASP A 30 4.65 -33.50 -13.17
CA ASP A 30 4.84 -33.64 -14.62
C ASP A 30 5.72 -32.52 -15.23
N PHE A 31 6.75 -32.12 -14.48
CA PHE A 31 7.69 -31.05 -14.84
C PHE A 31 7.03 -29.70 -15.14
N VAL A 32 5.95 -29.36 -14.44
CA VAL A 32 5.35 -28.01 -14.47
C VAL A 32 5.93 -27.13 -13.36
N GLU A 33 6.30 -25.89 -13.67
CA GLU A 33 6.75 -24.93 -12.66
C GLU A 33 5.73 -24.77 -11.51
N PHE A 34 6.24 -24.61 -10.30
CA PHE A 34 5.42 -24.53 -9.09
C PHE A 34 5.87 -23.39 -8.16
N GLY A 35 4.94 -22.92 -7.33
CA GLY A 35 5.20 -21.87 -6.35
C GLY A 35 5.66 -22.44 -5.00
N LYS A 36 5.96 -21.54 -4.06
CA LYS A 36 6.35 -21.90 -2.69
C LYS A 36 5.30 -22.79 -2.00
N ARG A 37 4.02 -22.41 -2.09
CA ARG A 37 2.90 -23.17 -1.49
C ARG A 37 2.77 -24.57 -2.08
N ASP A 38 2.89 -24.69 -3.40
CA ASP A 38 2.83 -25.97 -4.09
C ASP A 38 3.99 -26.89 -3.67
N PHE A 39 5.18 -26.29 -3.44
CA PHE A 39 6.34 -27.01 -2.92
C PHE A 39 6.11 -27.46 -1.48
N ASP A 40 5.72 -26.57 -0.57
CA ASP A 40 5.48 -26.92 0.84
C ASP A 40 4.39 -28.00 1.01
N ALA A 41 3.42 -28.08 0.09
CA ALA A 41 2.39 -29.11 0.09
C ALA A 41 2.89 -30.50 -0.36
N THR A 42 3.98 -30.57 -1.13
CA THR A 42 4.48 -31.82 -1.74
C THR A 42 5.83 -32.26 -1.17
N ALA A 43 6.65 -31.29 -0.74
CA ALA A 43 8.00 -31.49 -0.27
C ALA A 43 8.01 -32.15 1.12
N THR A 44 8.98 -33.05 1.32
CA THR A 44 9.14 -33.78 2.58
C THR A 44 10.48 -33.40 3.20
N GLY A 45 10.45 -32.80 4.39
CA GLY A 45 11.66 -32.50 5.16
C GLY A 45 12.44 -31.24 4.74
N ILE A 46 12.04 -30.56 3.66
CA ILE A 46 12.60 -29.24 3.27
C ILE A 46 11.44 -28.28 3.02
N SER A 47 11.47 -27.11 3.66
CA SER A 47 10.51 -26.04 3.41
C SER A 47 10.96 -25.10 2.29
N ALA A 48 10.01 -24.42 1.66
CA ALA A 48 10.26 -23.39 0.66
C ALA A 48 11.13 -22.24 1.22
N SER A 49 11.03 -21.97 2.53
CA SER A 49 11.89 -21.01 3.23
C SER A 49 13.36 -21.43 3.20
N THR A 50 13.65 -22.72 3.38
CA THR A 50 15.02 -23.25 3.24
C THR A 50 15.54 -23.09 1.83
N VAL A 51 14.71 -23.36 0.81
CA VAL A 51 15.08 -23.15 -0.60
C VAL A 51 15.45 -21.69 -0.86
N VAL A 52 14.63 -20.74 -0.40
CA VAL A 52 14.90 -19.30 -0.55
C VAL A 52 16.19 -18.90 0.16
N ARG A 53 16.45 -19.45 1.36
CA ARG A 53 17.68 -19.18 2.10
C ARG A 53 18.92 -19.69 1.37
N THR A 54 18.83 -20.83 0.68
CA THR A 54 19.96 -21.43 -0.07
C THR A 54 20.25 -20.68 -1.38
N TYR A 55 19.22 -20.31 -2.14
CA TYR A 55 19.38 -19.68 -3.47
C TYR A 55 19.23 -18.15 -3.47
N GLY A 56 18.88 -17.56 -2.34
CA GLY A 56 18.56 -16.13 -2.17
C GLY A 56 17.16 -15.72 -2.66
N SER A 57 16.62 -16.38 -3.69
CA SER A 57 15.23 -16.17 -4.12
C SER A 57 14.62 -17.42 -4.77
N TRP A 58 13.30 -17.52 -4.73
CA TRP A 58 12.57 -18.61 -5.39
C TRP A 58 12.82 -18.63 -6.91
N SER A 59 12.89 -17.45 -7.54
CA SER A 59 13.16 -17.32 -8.97
C SER A 59 14.54 -17.86 -9.33
N LYS A 60 15.57 -17.59 -8.50
CA LYS A 60 16.92 -18.14 -8.66
C LYS A 60 16.91 -19.68 -8.52
N ALA A 61 16.19 -20.21 -7.52
CA ALA A 61 16.04 -21.65 -7.35
C ALA A 61 15.39 -22.33 -8.57
N MET A 62 14.29 -21.78 -9.09
CA MET A 62 13.63 -22.30 -10.29
C MET A 62 14.52 -22.20 -11.54
N LYS A 63 15.37 -21.17 -11.64
CA LYS A 63 16.36 -21.05 -12.72
C LYS A 63 17.40 -22.17 -12.64
N SER A 64 17.95 -22.42 -11.45
CA SER A 64 18.90 -23.53 -11.23
C SER A 64 18.26 -24.89 -11.49
N LEU A 65 17.02 -25.11 -11.06
CA LEU A 65 16.26 -26.33 -11.38
C LEU A 65 16.09 -26.50 -12.89
N ARG A 66 15.74 -25.43 -13.61
CA ARG A 66 15.59 -25.48 -15.07
C ARG A 66 16.89 -25.88 -15.76
N SER A 67 18.01 -25.28 -15.38
CA SER A 67 19.33 -25.64 -15.92
C SER A 67 19.68 -27.11 -15.64
N ALA A 68 19.47 -27.57 -14.40
CA ALA A 68 19.77 -28.94 -14.00
C ALA A 68 18.85 -30.02 -14.61
N LEU A 69 17.64 -29.65 -15.06
CA LEU A 69 16.74 -30.54 -15.81
C LEU A 69 17.08 -30.54 -17.30
N GLN A 70 17.48 -29.39 -17.83
CA GLN A 70 17.91 -29.25 -19.23
C GLN A 70 19.16 -30.09 -19.53
N GLU A 71 20.11 -30.17 -18.60
CA GLU A 71 21.28 -31.07 -18.68
C GLU A 71 20.87 -32.56 -18.82
N ASN A 72 19.73 -32.94 -18.25
CA ASN A 72 19.17 -34.29 -18.32
C ASN A 72 18.16 -34.48 -19.48
N GLY A 73 18.08 -33.51 -20.41
CA GLY A 73 17.17 -33.57 -21.56
C GLY A 73 15.69 -33.33 -21.21
N VAL A 74 15.37 -32.95 -19.97
CA VAL A 74 13.99 -32.71 -19.51
C VAL A 74 13.68 -31.22 -19.52
N THR A 75 12.60 -30.83 -20.20
CA THR A 75 12.16 -29.43 -20.23
C THR A 75 11.10 -29.16 -19.16
N LEU A 76 11.39 -28.22 -18.25
CA LEU A 76 10.43 -27.74 -17.27
C LEU A 76 9.40 -26.81 -17.95
N LYS A 77 8.16 -27.28 -18.06
CA LYS A 77 7.04 -26.51 -18.62
C LYS A 77 6.71 -25.34 -17.72
N ARG A 78 6.51 -24.16 -18.31
CA ARG A 78 6.05 -22.98 -17.57
C ARG A 78 4.66 -23.22 -16.99
N ARG A 79 4.46 -22.77 -15.76
CA ARG A 79 3.13 -22.73 -15.15
C ARG A 79 2.25 -21.80 -15.96
N LYS A 80 1.13 -22.30 -16.49
CA LYS A 80 0.08 -21.43 -17.04
C LYS A 80 -0.43 -20.58 -15.88
N ARG A 81 -0.18 -19.26 -15.93
CA ARG A 81 -0.90 -18.33 -15.07
C ARG A 81 -2.34 -18.40 -15.57
N SER A 82 -3.28 -18.76 -14.70
CA SER A 82 -4.69 -18.53 -15.02
C SER A 82 -4.81 -17.05 -15.34
N PRO A 83 -5.27 -16.67 -16.54
CA PRO A 83 -5.76 -15.32 -16.74
C PRO A 83 -6.80 -15.08 -15.64
N PHE A 84 -6.68 -13.95 -14.94
CA PHE A 84 -7.85 -13.45 -14.24
C PHE A 84 -8.72 -12.87 -15.34
N THR A 85 -9.74 -13.61 -15.75
CA THR A 85 -10.71 -13.08 -16.70
C THR A 85 -11.52 -11.98 -16.01
N GLU A 86 -12.06 -11.04 -16.77
CA GLU A 86 -12.84 -9.94 -16.20
C GLU A 86 -14.08 -10.45 -15.49
N GLU A 87 -14.73 -11.50 -15.99
CA GLU A 87 -15.89 -12.12 -15.35
C GLU A 87 -15.55 -12.60 -13.94
N ARG A 88 -14.43 -13.32 -13.80
CA ARG A 88 -13.99 -13.81 -12.49
C ARG A 88 -13.62 -12.67 -11.52
N LEU A 89 -13.06 -11.57 -12.04
CA LEU A 89 -12.79 -10.37 -11.25
C LEU A 89 -14.11 -9.73 -10.80
N PHE A 90 -15.09 -9.63 -11.69
CA PHE A 90 -16.38 -9.04 -11.36
C PHE A 90 -17.22 -9.91 -10.41
N ASP A 91 -17.17 -11.23 -10.51
CA ASP A 91 -17.86 -12.15 -9.60
C ASP A 91 -17.37 -11.99 -8.15
N GLU A 92 -16.05 -11.95 -7.96
CA GLU A 92 -15.47 -11.77 -6.62
C GLU A 92 -15.70 -10.35 -6.10
N LEU A 93 -15.63 -9.34 -6.98
CA LEU A 93 -15.96 -7.97 -6.62
C LEU A 93 -17.42 -7.83 -6.20
N GLU A 94 -18.34 -8.48 -6.91
CA GLU A 94 -19.77 -8.51 -6.57
C GLU A 94 -20.01 -9.18 -5.22
N ARG A 95 -19.39 -10.34 -4.97
CA ARG A 95 -19.53 -11.06 -3.69
C ARG A 95 -19.19 -10.15 -2.51
N ILE A 96 -18.05 -9.46 -2.59
CA ILE A 96 -17.59 -8.58 -1.51
C ILE A 96 -18.42 -7.30 -1.45
N TRP A 97 -18.81 -6.74 -2.60
CA TRP A 97 -19.68 -5.56 -2.63
C TRP A 97 -21.04 -5.84 -1.99
N ARG A 98 -21.63 -7.02 -2.20
CA ARG A 98 -22.87 -7.45 -1.54
C ARG A 98 -22.69 -7.64 -0.04
N GLN A 99 -21.53 -8.13 0.40
CA GLN A 99 -21.20 -8.31 1.82
C GLN A 99 -21.04 -6.97 2.54
N VAL A 100 -20.38 -5.99 1.92
CA VAL A 100 -20.13 -4.66 2.50
C VAL A 100 -21.35 -3.73 2.33
N GLY A 101 -22.18 -3.96 1.30
CA GLY A 101 -23.37 -3.16 1.01
C GLY A 101 -23.09 -1.83 0.28
N HIS A 102 -21.83 -1.49 0.08
CA HIS A 102 -21.39 -0.35 -0.70
C HIS A 102 -20.07 -0.67 -1.41
N ARG A 103 -19.58 0.28 -2.20
CA ARG A 103 -18.28 0.18 -2.85
C ARG A 103 -17.19 -0.10 -1.79
N PRO A 104 -16.49 -1.24 -1.83
CA PRO A 104 -15.50 -1.58 -0.81
C PRO A 104 -14.29 -0.64 -0.87
N SER A 105 -13.87 -0.15 0.29
CA SER A 105 -12.55 0.43 0.50
C SER A 105 -11.48 -0.67 0.51
N ARG A 106 -10.21 -0.28 0.47
CA ARG A 106 -9.10 -1.25 0.53
C ARG A 106 -9.12 -2.07 1.83
N ASN A 107 -9.41 -1.43 2.96
CA ASN A 107 -9.39 -2.10 4.26
C ASN A 107 -10.55 -3.10 4.38
N GLU A 108 -11.73 -2.72 3.90
CA GLU A 108 -12.90 -3.62 3.85
C GLU A 108 -12.67 -4.78 2.88
N TRP A 109 -12.01 -4.52 1.74
CA TRP A 109 -11.62 -5.59 0.82
C TRP A 109 -10.71 -6.61 1.49
N GLU A 110 -9.67 -6.15 2.20
CA GLU A 110 -8.74 -7.04 2.90
C GLU A 110 -9.42 -7.78 4.08
N ALA A 111 -10.38 -7.14 4.75
CA ALA A 111 -11.16 -7.73 5.84
C ALA A 111 -12.20 -8.76 5.36
N ALA A 112 -12.66 -8.67 4.11
CA ALA A 112 -13.65 -9.59 3.51
C ALA A 112 -13.04 -10.91 3.00
N GLU A 113 -11.81 -11.23 3.40
CA GLU A 113 -11.04 -12.42 3.04
C GLU A 113 -11.13 -12.76 1.54
N PRO A 114 -10.58 -11.90 0.67
CA PRO A 114 -10.82 -11.98 -0.75
C PRO A 114 -10.02 -13.13 -1.39
N CYS A 115 -10.65 -13.88 -2.30
CA CYS A 115 -9.94 -14.90 -3.06
C CYS A 115 -9.01 -14.27 -4.13
N ILE A 116 -9.27 -13.01 -4.51
CA ILE A 116 -8.43 -12.22 -5.41
C ILE A 116 -7.93 -10.97 -4.69
N SER A 117 -6.62 -10.78 -4.67
CA SER A 117 -6.01 -9.63 -3.98
C SER A 117 -6.43 -8.29 -4.59
N TYR A 118 -6.57 -7.25 -3.76
CA TYR A 118 -6.80 -5.87 -4.19
C TYR A 118 -5.81 -5.40 -5.27
N ASN A 119 -4.53 -5.79 -5.14
CA ASN A 119 -3.49 -5.42 -6.10
C ASN A 119 -3.70 -6.05 -7.49
N THR A 120 -4.41 -7.17 -7.59
CA THR A 120 -4.79 -7.77 -8.88
C THR A 120 -5.69 -6.80 -9.65
N TYR A 121 -6.74 -6.28 -9.04
CA TYR A 121 -7.64 -5.30 -9.64
C TYR A 121 -6.92 -4.00 -9.98
N LYS A 122 -6.10 -3.49 -9.06
CA LYS A 122 -5.32 -2.26 -9.29
C LYS A 122 -4.41 -2.39 -10.51
N ARG A 123 -3.77 -3.54 -10.72
CA ARG A 123 -2.91 -3.79 -11.88
C ARG A 123 -3.69 -4.04 -13.16
N HIS A 124 -4.79 -4.79 -13.08
CA HIS A 124 -5.62 -5.15 -14.23
C HIS A 124 -6.30 -3.92 -14.85
N PHE A 125 -6.99 -3.11 -14.02
CA PHE A 125 -7.76 -1.95 -14.47
C PHE A 125 -7.00 -0.62 -14.34
N ASN A 126 -5.71 -0.68 -14.02
CA ASN A 126 -4.87 0.49 -13.79
C ASN A 126 -5.43 1.46 -12.72
N GLY A 127 -6.06 0.90 -11.68
CA GLY A 127 -6.65 1.64 -10.57
C GLY A 127 -7.87 0.97 -9.97
N TRP A 128 -8.06 1.12 -8.65
CA TRP A 128 -9.24 0.58 -7.95
C TRP A 128 -10.54 1.26 -8.37
N VAL A 129 -10.51 2.60 -8.52
CA VAL A 129 -11.67 3.35 -9.00
C VAL A 129 -12.10 2.89 -10.39
N LYS A 130 -11.13 2.69 -11.29
CA LYS A 130 -11.39 2.17 -12.63
C LYS A 130 -11.96 0.76 -12.61
N ALA A 131 -11.47 -0.11 -11.73
CA ALA A 131 -12.04 -1.44 -11.53
C ALA A 131 -13.52 -1.39 -11.10
N CYS A 132 -13.87 -0.49 -10.17
CA CYS A 132 -15.26 -0.31 -9.76
C CYS A 132 -16.14 0.28 -10.87
N ILE A 133 -15.62 1.21 -11.67
CA ILE A 133 -16.36 1.76 -12.82
C ILE A 133 -16.61 0.66 -13.86
N ALA A 134 -15.57 -0.07 -14.26
CA ALA A 134 -15.70 -1.17 -15.21
C ALA A 134 -16.69 -2.24 -14.72
N PHE A 135 -16.72 -2.51 -13.42
CA PHE A 135 -17.72 -3.40 -12.81
C PHE A 135 -19.15 -2.87 -12.93
N ILE A 136 -19.36 -1.57 -12.66
CA ILE A 136 -20.68 -0.95 -12.81
C ILE A 136 -21.12 -0.98 -14.27
N GLU A 137 -20.24 -0.61 -15.21
CA GLU A 137 -20.49 -0.70 -16.65
C GLU A 137 -20.85 -2.12 -17.08
N HIS A 138 -20.11 -3.12 -16.58
CA HIS A 138 -20.39 -4.52 -16.83
C HIS A 138 -21.77 -4.96 -16.31
N LYS A 139 -22.19 -4.47 -15.12
CA LYS A 139 -23.52 -4.77 -14.57
C LYS A 139 -24.65 -4.02 -15.25
N MET A 140 -24.39 -2.81 -15.73
CA MET A 140 -25.37 -2.00 -16.46
C MET A 140 -25.51 -2.43 -17.92
N GLY A 141 -24.53 -3.16 -18.47
CA GLY A 141 -24.53 -3.57 -19.88
C GLY A 141 -24.33 -2.40 -20.86
N ALA A 142 -23.97 -1.23 -20.34
CA ALA A 142 -23.71 -0.01 -21.10
C ALA A 142 -22.58 0.76 -20.42
N PRO A 143 -21.71 1.46 -21.18
CA PRO A 143 -20.77 2.39 -20.59
C PRO A 143 -21.55 3.45 -19.81
N ILE A 144 -21.04 3.86 -18.65
CA ILE A 144 -21.59 5.00 -17.93
C ILE A 144 -21.29 6.19 -18.85
N GLN A 145 -22.32 6.64 -19.58
CA GLN A 145 -22.29 7.97 -20.15
C GLN A 145 -22.06 8.89 -18.95
N ALA A 146 -20.90 9.54 -18.92
CA ALA A 146 -20.79 10.72 -18.10
C ALA A 146 -21.85 11.66 -18.69
N ASP A 147 -23.03 11.68 -18.09
CA ASP A 147 -23.84 12.88 -18.09
C ASP A 147 -22.90 13.92 -17.49
N THR A 148 -22.19 14.61 -18.37
CA THR A 148 -21.94 16.02 -18.19
C THR A 148 -23.33 16.66 -18.22
N ASP A 149 -24.11 16.44 -17.16
CA ASP A 149 -24.89 17.53 -16.62
C ASP A 149 -23.84 18.58 -16.26
N GLU A 150 -23.55 19.41 -17.26
CA GLU A 150 -22.93 20.70 -17.09
C GLU A 150 -23.78 21.41 -16.05
N VAL A 151 -23.33 21.33 -14.80
CA VAL A 151 -23.51 22.47 -13.91
C VAL A 151 -22.77 23.60 -14.61
N VAL A 152 -23.52 24.37 -15.40
CA VAL A 152 -23.09 25.64 -15.97
C VAL A 152 -22.84 26.57 -14.78
N ILE A 153 -21.62 26.53 -14.26
CA ILE A 153 -21.07 27.61 -13.47
C ILE A 153 -20.73 28.69 -14.50
N PRO A 154 -21.32 29.90 -14.43
CA PRO A 154 -21.01 30.96 -15.37
C PRO A 154 -19.51 31.21 -15.41
N ASP A 155 -18.94 31.06 -16.60
CA ASP A 155 -17.53 31.18 -16.90
C ASP A 155 -17.13 32.67 -16.95
N GLU A 156 -16.66 33.18 -15.82
CA GLU A 156 -15.73 34.32 -15.80
C GLU A 156 -14.66 34.09 -14.74
N ALA A 157 -13.64 33.30 -15.11
CA ALA A 157 -12.24 33.68 -14.98
C ALA A 157 -11.38 32.47 -15.30
N THR A 158 -10.60 32.59 -16.36
CA THR A 158 -9.49 31.72 -16.75
C THR A 158 -8.51 31.48 -15.59
N ALA A 159 -8.80 30.49 -14.75
CA ALA A 159 -7.90 30.07 -13.69
C ALA A 159 -6.96 28.98 -14.21
N VAL A 160 -5.77 29.44 -14.62
CA VAL A 160 -4.54 28.64 -14.74
C VAL A 160 -4.50 27.60 -13.62
N ALA A 161 -4.29 26.32 -13.96
CA ALA A 161 -4.30 25.22 -13.01
C ALA A 161 -3.33 25.46 -11.84
N ILE A 162 -3.84 25.96 -10.72
CA ILE A 162 -3.07 26.09 -9.48
C ILE A 162 -2.92 24.68 -8.92
N PRO A 163 -1.68 24.19 -8.69
CA PRO A 163 -1.49 22.88 -8.09
C PRO A 163 -2.22 22.82 -6.75
N LYS A 164 -3.07 21.80 -6.55
CA LYS A 164 -3.82 21.59 -5.30
C LYS A 164 -2.83 21.44 -4.14
N ARG A 165 -2.60 22.52 -3.39
CA ARG A 165 -1.72 22.52 -2.23
C ARG A 165 -2.39 21.69 -1.12
N SER A 166 -1.66 20.74 -0.54
CA SER A 166 -2.16 19.98 0.61
C SER A 166 -2.23 20.88 1.83
N ARG A 167 -3.29 20.78 2.64
CA ARG A 167 -3.38 21.45 3.94
C ARG A 167 -2.52 20.80 5.02
N SER A 168 -1.97 19.61 4.77
CA SER A 168 -1.15 18.89 5.75
C SER A 168 0.23 19.53 5.89
N ILE A 169 0.53 20.01 7.09
CA ILE A 169 1.86 20.53 7.45
C ILE A 169 2.78 19.33 7.82
N PRO A 170 3.98 19.20 7.23
CA PRO A 170 4.92 18.14 7.59
C PRO A 170 5.27 18.13 9.09
N LEU A 171 5.46 16.93 9.67
CA LEU A 171 5.74 16.77 11.11
C LEU A 171 6.97 17.56 11.58
N ARG A 172 8.02 17.63 10.75
CA ARG A 172 9.23 18.41 11.04
C ARG A 172 8.91 19.90 11.24
N THR A 173 8.21 20.49 10.28
CA THR A 173 7.77 21.89 10.36
C THR A 173 6.87 22.12 11.58
N ARG A 174 6.00 21.17 11.92
CA ARG A 174 5.16 21.27 13.13
C ARG A 174 6.01 21.40 14.38
N LEU A 175 7.03 20.55 14.53
CA LEU A 175 7.94 20.60 15.65
C LEU A 175 8.77 21.90 15.67
N ASP A 176 9.28 22.34 14.52
CA ASP A 176 10.10 23.55 14.41
C ASP A 176 9.30 24.81 14.83
N VAL A 177 8.03 24.92 14.42
CA VAL A 177 7.15 26.03 14.83
C VAL A 177 6.85 25.97 16.33
N MET A 178 6.50 24.80 16.85
CA MET A 178 6.20 24.66 18.28
C MET A 178 7.42 24.94 19.15
N ALA A 179 8.61 24.51 18.73
CA ALA A 179 9.86 24.81 19.42
C ALA A 179 10.20 26.31 19.40
N ARG A 180 10.02 26.98 18.24
CA ARG A 180 10.17 28.44 18.13
C ARG A 180 9.22 29.19 19.06
N ASP A 181 7.99 28.71 19.19
CA ASP A 181 6.95 29.32 20.03
C ASP A 181 7.00 28.82 21.48
N TYR A 182 8.11 28.18 21.89
CA TYR A 182 8.36 27.65 23.24
C TYR A 182 7.28 26.69 23.76
N PHE A 183 6.59 26.00 22.85
CA PHE A 183 5.45 25.14 23.13
C PHE A 183 4.33 25.87 23.88
N ARG A 184 4.07 27.12 23.52
CA ARG A 184 3.00 27.95 24.09
C ARG A 184 2.13 28.55 23.00
N CYS A 185 0.89 28.89 23.36
CA CYS A 185 0.04 29.71 22.51
C CYS A 185 0.64 31.11 22.40
N VAL A 186 0.92 31.59 21.18
CA VAL A 186 1.51 32.93 20.98
C VAL A 186 0.55 34.08 21.30
N LEU A 187 -0.76 33.81 21.34
CA LEU A 187 -1.78 34.83 21.65
C LEU A 187 -2.08 34.96 23.14
N CYS A 188 -2.26 33.84 23.85
CA CYS A 188 -2.66 33.88 25.27
C CYS A 188 -1.60 33.32 26.24
N GLY A 189 -0.46 32.83 25.75
CA GLY A 189 0.63 32.32 26.57
C GLY A 189 0.41 30.95 27.22
N ARG A 190 -0.82 30.40 27.18
CA ARG A 190 -1.13 29.07 27.73
C ARG A 190 -0.27 27.97 27.13
N SER A 191 0.15 27.04 27.97
CA SER A 191 1.00 25.92 27.55
C SER A 191 0.58 24.62 28.23
N PRO A 192 0.71 23.45 27.58
CA PRO A 192 0.45 22.16 28.22
C PRO A 192 1.32 21.90 29.46
N ALA A 193 2.45 22.60 29.59
CA ALA A 193 3.36 22.48 30.72
C ALA A 193 2.90 23.26 31.96
N THR A 194 2.14 24.35 31.78
CA THR A 194 1.63 25.21 32.86
C THR A 194 0.15 25.01 33.12
N ASP A 195 -0.60 24.62 32.09
CA ASP A 195 -2.05 24.57 32.08
C ASP A 195 -2.51 23.17 31.64
N VAL A 196 -3.07 22.42 32.58
CA VAL A 196 -3.51 21.04 32.34
C VAL A 196 -4.66 21.02 31.33
N GLY A 197 -4.56 20.16 30.32
CA GLY A 197 -5.60 19.95 29.31
C GLY A 197 -5.55 20.91 28.11
N VAL A 198 -4.56 21.81 28.05
CA VAL A 198 -4.38 22.68 26.87
C VAL A 198 -3.85 21.85 25.70
N VAL A 199 -4.55 21.94 24.56
CA VAL A 199 -4.12 21.36 23.28
C VAL A 199 -3.63 22.48 22.36
N LEU A 200 -2.43 22.32 21.82
CA LEU A 200 -1.82 23.25 20.89
C LEU A 200 -2.00 22.78 19.44
N HIS A 201 -2.31 23.73 18.57
CA HIS A 201 -2.49 23.56 17.14
C HIS A 201 -1.55 24.50 16.39
N LEU A 202 -1.23 24.14 15.16
CA LEU A 202 -0.59 25.07 14.23
C LEU A 202 -1.67 25.79 13.43
N ASP A 203 -1.50 27.10 13.33
CA ASP A 203 -2.37 27.99 12.60
C ASP A 203 -1.55 28.83 11.61
N HIS A 204 -2.19 29.22 10.50
CA HIS A 204 -1.58 30.11 9.52
C HIS A 204 -1.93 31.57 9.85
N MET A 205 -0.92 32.44 9.98
CA MET A 205 -1.14 33.89 10.14
C MET A 205 -1.98 34.44 9.00
N THR A 206 -1.50 34.28 7.76
CA THR A 206 -2.34 34.39 6.56
C THR A 206 -3.05 33.06 6.33
N PRO A 207 -4.39 32.97 6.47
CA PRO A 207 -5.13 31.72 6.33
C PRO A 207 -4.79 30.97 5.04
N PHE A 208 -4.74 29.65 5.12
CA PHE A 208 -4.52 28.80 3.95
C PHE A 208 -5.54 29.08 2.82
N SER A 209 -6.79 29.39 3.17
CA SER A 209 -7.83 29.78 2.20
C SER A 209 -7.54 31.08 1.46
N LYS A 210 -6.73 31.98 2.04
CA LYS A 210 -6.28 33.24 1.43
C LYS A 210 -4.90 33.11 0.75
N GLY A 211 -4.42 31.89 0.56
CA GLY A 211 -3.14 31.61 -0.11
C GLY A 211 -1.91 31.52 0.81
N GLY A 212 -2.10 31.47 2.12
CA GLY A 212 -1.02 31.30 3.09
C GLY A 212 -0.14 30.07 2.84
N THR A 213 1.18 30.24 3.00
CA THR A 213 2.16 29.16 2.83
C THR A 213 2.38 28.37 4.12
N HIS A 214 2.98 27.18 4.02
CA HIS A 214 3.41 26.38 5.17
C HIS A 214 4.81 26.75 5.66
N ASP A 215 5.30 27.92 5.29
CA ASP A 215 6.61 28.39 5.72
C ASP A 215 6.58 28.70 7.21
N LEU A 216 7.71 28.49 7.88
CA LEU A 216 7.85 28.76 9.31
C LEU A 216 7.36 30.19 9.67
N LYS A 217 7.61 31.16 8.78
CA LYS A 217 7.21 32.56 8.92
C LYS A 217 5.71 32.81 8.82
N ASN A 218 4.92 31.90 8.27
CA ASN A 218 3.46 32.05 8.16
C ASN A 218 2.71 31.14 9.15
N LEU A 219 3.43 30.31 9.91
CA LEU A 219 2.86 29.41 10.89
C LEU A 219 3.09 29.91 12.31
N ARG A 220 2.12 29.68 13.19
CA ARG A 220 2.19 29.97 14.62
C ARG A 220 1.47 28.92 15.45
N THR A 221 1.86 28.80 16.71
CA THR A 221 1.28 27.88 17.69
C THR A 221 0.15 28.57 18.45
N LEU A 222 -1.06 28.02 18.39
CA LEU A 222 -2.24 28.51 19.12
C LEU A 222 -2.86 27.40 19.97
N CYS A 223 -3.46 27.76 21.11
CA CYS A 223 -4.35 26.82 21.80
C CYS A 223 -5.67 26.66 21.04
N ALA A 224 -6.42 25.59 21.34
CA ALA A 224 -7.72 25.31 20.70
C ALA A 224 -8.66 26.53 20.69
N ASP A 225 -8.84 27.21 21.84
CA ASP A 225 -9.74 28.36 21.96
C ASP A 225 -9.32 29.53 21.06
N CYS A 226 -8.02 29.88 21.06
CA CYS A 226 -7.51 30.98 20.24
C CYS A 226 -7.56 30.63 18.76
N ASN A 227 -7.29 29.38 18.40
CA ASN A 227 -7.36 28.89 17.03
C ASN A 227 -8.80 28.93 16.48
N LEU A 228 -9.76 28.44 17.27
CA LEU A 228 -11.19 28.51 16.94
C LEU A 228 -11.67 29.96 16.86
N GLY A 229 -11.22 30.80 17.79
CA GLY A 229 -11.52 32.22 17.80
C GLY A 229 -11.02 32.94 16.54
N LYS A 230 -9.79 32.69 16.10
CA LYS A 230 -9.26 33.31 14.87
C LYS A 230 -10.06 32.91 13.63
N SER A 231 -10.32 31.61 13.45
CA SER A 231 -10.95 31.09 12.23
C SER A 231 -10.17 31.54 10.96
N ASN A 232 -10.86 31.98 9.91
CA ASN A 232 -10.28 32.42 8.64
C ASN A 232 -9.90 33.92 8.62
N ARG A 233 -9.75 34.56 9.78
CA ARG A 233 -9.33 35.95 9.92
C ARG A 233 -7.82 36.09 9.91
N ASP A 234 -7.30 37.15 9.31
CA ASP A 234 -5.86 37.47 9.15
C ASP A 234 -5.42 38.72 9.95
N ASP A 235 -6.35 39.36 10.65
CA ASP A 235 -6.15 40.58 11.44
C ASP A 235 -5.89 40.32 12.94
N VAL A 236 -5.69 39.06 13.34
CA VAL A 236 -5.55 38.60 14.74
C VAL A 236 -4.19 37.96 14.98
#